data_AF-A0A0C5BY37-F1
#
_entry.id   AF-A0A0C5BY37-F1
#
_cell.length_a   1.000
_cell.length_b   1.000
_cell.length_c   1.000
_cell.angle_alpha   90.00
_cell.angle_beta   90.00
_cell.angle_gamma   90.00
#
_symmetry.space_group_name_H-M   'P 1'
#
loop_
_entity.id
_entity.type
_entity.pdbx_description
1 polymer ?
#
loop_
_entity_poly.entity_id
_entity_poly.type
_entity_poly.pdbx_seq_one_letter_code
_entity_poly.pdbx_strand_id
1 'polypeptide(L)'
;SGLLEQVQAKIAKTPADGLPPQEQLNQIHEHLLPVVQKQHQYFLTAMRAKMKQEGIYLLTYDHLDSTQKDYLKHYFETRIFPILTPLGVDPAHPFPRMSNLSLNIAAEIEDPETLERRFARIKVPDNLPRFISLSKELNRVGEDSATWVGIALEDIIIHHLDDLFPGMNVLNSHLFRITRDADFPVREAEADDLLLAIQQEISKRRLEGSVVRLEVAMPFPQELQDSLAQEFRLSSHDIYQLEGLLNLQDLFFFLSIDRSDLKDSPWVAVIPPRLRPIHEIDVEEAFNLPESNPDIFSIIREADLLVHHPYEAFDASV
;
A
#
# COMPACT_ATOMS: atom_id res chain seq x y z
N SER A 1 14.38 4.18 -8.83
CA SER A 1 15.59 4.58 -8.09
C SER A 1 16.82 4.55 -8.96
N GLY A 2 17.20 3.41 -9.56
CA GLY A 2 18.44 3.31 -10.34
C GLY A 2 18.67 4.39 -11.42
N LEU A 3 17.63 4.79 -12.17
CA LEU A 3 17.75 5.90 -13.14
C LEU A 3 17.97 7.26 -12.46
N LEU A 4 17.32 7.52 -11.31
CA LEU A 4 17.51 8.74 -10.53
C LEU A 4 18.93 8.82 -9.97
N GLU A 5 19.48 7.70 -9.50
CA GLU A 5 20.86 7.62 -9.04
C GLU A 5 21.86 7.93 -10.16
N GLN A 6 21.63 7.40 -11.37
CA GLN A 6 22.46 7.71 -12.54
C GLN A 6 22.45 9.19 -12.90
N VAL A 7 21.28 9.84 -12.84
CA VAL A 7 21.16 11.29 -13.03
C VAL A 7 21.93 12.06 -11.97
N GLN A 8 21.77 11.71 -10.69
CA GLN A 8 22.47 12.36 -9.57
C GLN A 8 23.99 12.18 -9.64
N ALA A 9 24.45 10.99 -10.00
CA ALA A 9 25.85 10.67 -10.22
C ALA A 9 26.43 11.30 -11.50
N LYS A 10 25.59 12.02 -12.29
CA LYS A 10 25.96 12.63 -13.58
C LYS A 10 26.57 11.61 -14.55
N ILE A 11 26.08 10.37 -14.50
CA ILE A 11 26.52 9.32 -15.40
C ILE A 11 25.88 9.59 -16.77
N ALA A 12 26.68 10.15 -17.66
CA ALA A 12 26.28 10.45 -19.05
C ALA A 12 26.38 9.23 -19.98
N LYS A 13 26.67 8.03 -19.44
CA LYS A 13 26.85 6.83 -20.23
C LYS A 13 25.48 6.33 -20.69
N THR A 14 25.15 6.58 -21.95
CA THR A 14 23.93 6.10 -22.59
C THR A 14 23.95 4.56 -22.67
N PRO A 15 22.86 3.87 -22.32
CA PRO A 15 22.69 2.44 -22.58
C PRO A 15 22.60 2.16 -24.08
N ALA A 16 22.41 0.89 -24.46
CA ALA A 16 22.37 0.43 -25.85
C ALA A 16 21.25 1.09 -26.69
N ASP A 17 20.23 1.66 -26.03
CA ASP A 17 19.13 2.41 -26.64
C ASP A 17 19.47 3.89 -26.94
N GLY A 18 20.62 4.38 -26.47
CA GLY A 18 21.10 5.73 -26.73
C GLY A 18 20.46 6.84 -25.90
N LEU A 19 19.52 6.53 -24.99
CA LEU A 19 18.78 7.53 -24.22
C LEU A 19 19.51 7.89 -22.91
N PRO A 20 19.79 9.18 -22.64
CA PRO A 20 20.28 9.63 -21.35
C PRO A 20 19.29 9.29 -20.21
N PRO A 21 19.76 8.98 -19.00
CA PRO A 21 18.89 8.61 -17.88
C PRO A 21 17.77 9.62 -17.56
N GLN A 22 18.06 10.92 -17.70
CA GLN A 22 17.06 11.97 -17.51
C GLN A 22 15.94 11.91 -18.56
N GLU A 23 16.27 11.60 -19.81
CA GLU A 23 15.30 11.48 -20.88
C GLU A 23 14.40 10.25 -20.68
N GLN A 24 14.98 9.14 -20.20
CA GLN A 24 14.21 7.95 -19.82
C GLN A 24 13.22 8.25 -18.69
N LEU A 25 13.66 8.97 -17.64
CA LEU A 25 12.77 9.38 -16.54
C LEU A 25 11.62 10.26 -17.03
N ASN A 26 11.89 11.20 -17.94
CA ASN A 26 10.86 12.05 -18.52
C ASN A 26 9.84 11.21 -19.31
N GLN A 27 10.30 10.29 -20.16
CA GLN A 27 9.41 9.40 -20.92
C GLN A 27 8.59 8.48 -20.02
N ILE A 28 9.19 7.95 -18.95
CA ILE A 28 8.48 7.14 -17.95
C ILE A 28 7.36 7.98 -17.30
N HIS A 29 7.67 9.21 -16.88
CA HIS A 29 6.69 10.09 -16.26
C HIS A 29 5.53 10.41 -17.21
N GLU A 30 5.84 10.82 -18.45
CA GLU A 30 4.84 11.13 -19.49
C GLU A 30 3.91 9.95 -19.77
N HIS A 31 4.41 8.72 -19.71
CA HIS A 31 3.60 7.53 -19.90
C HIS A 31 2.83 7.10 -18.65
N LEU A 32 3.45 7.17 -17.48
CA LEU A 32 2.92 6.63 -16.23
C LEU A 32 1.81 7.51 -15.65
N LEU A 33 1.99 8.84 -15.64
CA LEU A 33 1.04 9.75 -15.00
C LEU A 33 -0.39 9.61 -15.57
N PRO A 34 -0.60 9.59 -16.91
CA PRO A 34 -1.93 9.37 -17.48
C PRO A 34 -2.54 8.01 -17.13
N VAL A 35 -1.71 6.96 -17.04
CA VAL A 35 -2.15 5.60 -16.68
C VAL A 35 -2.64 5.57 -15.23
N VAL A 36 -1.89 6.17 -14.31
CA VAL A 36 -2.26 6.26 -12.89
C VAL A 36 -3.54 7.08 -12.73
N GLN A 37 -3.64 8.24 -13.39
CA GLN A 37 -4.85 9.07 -13.34
C GLN A 37 -6.08 8.31 -13.88
N LYS A 38 -5.91 7.58 -14.98
CA LYS A 38 -6.98 6.73 -15.54
C LYS A 38 -7.41 5.62 -14.59
N GLN A 39 -6.47 5.01 -13.86
CA GLN A 39 -6.78 4.01 -12.84
C GLN A 39 -7.68 4.58 -11.73
N HIS A 40 -7.33 5.76 -11.21
CA HIS A 40 -8.12 6.46 -10.18
C HIS A 40 -9.50 6.85 -10.70
N GLN A 41 -9.57 7.43 -11.91
CA GLN A 41 -10.83 7.77 -12.53
C GLN A 41 -11.72 6.55 -12.71
N TYR A 42 -11.18 5.44 -13.22
CA TYR A 42 -11.94 4.20 -13.41
C TYR A 42 -12.47 3.66 -12.08
N PHE A 43 -11.68 3.71 -11.01
CA PHE A 43 -12.15 3.34 -9.69
C PHE A 43 -13.35 4.18 -9.26
N LEU A 44 -13.22 5.51 -9.34
CA LEU A 44 -14.25 6.46 -8.91
C LEU A 44 -15.55 6.36 -9.72
N THR A 45 -15.45 6.30 -11.06
CA THR A 45 -16.63 6.44 -11.93
C THR A 45 -17.26 5.10 -12.32
N ALA A 46 -16.47 4.03 -12.41
CA ALA A 46 -16.95 2.73 -12.89
C ALA A 46 -16.92 1.66 -11.81
N MET A 47 -15.79 1.47 -11.12
CA MET A 47 -15.65 0.36 -10.16
C MET A 47 -16.56 0.55 -8.95
N ARG A 48 -16.60 1.74 -8.34
CA ARG A 48 -17.50 2.01 -7.21
C ARG A 48 -18.98 1.80 -7.56
N ALA A 49 -19.38 2.14 -8.79
CA ALA A 49 -20.73 1.92 -9.26
C ALA A 49 -21.07 0.42 -9.37
N LYS A 50 -20.14 -0.39 -9.90
CA LYS A 50 -20.29 -1.86 -9.96
C LYS A 50 -20.31 -2.50 -8.57
N MET A 51 -19.42 -2.08 -7.67
CA MET A 51 -19.42 -2.56 -6.28
C MET A 51 -20.77 -2.29 -5.60
N LYS A 52 -21.32 -1.08 -5.80
CA LYS A 52 -22.64 -0.71 -5.28
C LYS A 52 -23.76 -1.60 -5.82
N GLN A 53 -23.75 -1.90 -7.12
CA GLN A 53 -24.74 -2.81 -7.74
C GLN A 53 -24.71 -4.20 -7.11
N GLU A 54 -23.52 -4.64 -6.67
CA GLU A 54 -23.31 -5.90 -5.98
C GLU A 54 -23.47 -5.83 -4.45
N GLY A 55 -24.02 -4.73 -3.91
CA GLY A 55 -24.27 -4.60 -2.47
C GLY A 55 -23.01 -4.35 -1.64
N ILE A 56 -21.90 -3.90 -2.24
CA ILE A 56 -20.64 -3.56 -1.58
C ILE A 56 -20.50 -2.04 -1.56
N TYR A 57 -20.62 -1.44 -0.38
CA TYR A 57 -20.66 0.00 -0.19
C TYR A 57 -19.46 0.51 0.58
N LEU A 58 -18.53 1.15 -0.14
CA LEU A 58 -17.50 1.99 0.47
C LEU A 58 -18.02 3.43 0.57
N LEU A 59 -18.49 3.79 1.76
CA LEU A 59 -19.11 5.08 2.06
C LEU A 59 -18.08 6.09 2.56
N THR A 60 -18.42 7.37 2.41
CA THR A 60 -17.76 8.46 3.16
C THR A 60 -18.56 8.75 4.41
N TYR A 61 -17.94 9.39 5.40
CA TYR A 61 -18.55 9.61 6.71
C TYR A 61 -19.91 10.34 6.65
N ASP A 62 -20.08 11.28 5.72
CA ASP A 62 -21.33 12.04 5.55
C ASP A 62 -22.53 11.19 5.10
N HIS A 63 -22.26 10.06 4.45
CA HIS A 63 -23.29 9.14 3.94
C HIS A 63 -23.69 8.06 4.94
N LEU A 64 -23.15 8.08 6.16
CA LEU A 64 -23.49 7.15 7.22
C LEU A 64 -24.74 7.60 7.97
N ASP A 65 -25.56 6.63 8.38
CA ASP A 65 -26.66 6.87 9.31
C ASP A 65 -26.15 7.12 10.75
N SER A 66 -27.03 7.61 11.64
CA SER A 66 -26.63 7.95 13.01
C SER A 66 -26.08 6.75 13.79
N THR A 67 -26.66 5.56 13.61
CA THR A 67 -26.23 4.34 14.30
C THR A 67 -24.87 3.87 13.80
N GLN A 68 -24.61 3.99 12.50
CA GLN A 68 -23.31 3.71 11.90
C GLN A 68 -22.24 4.69 12.38
N LYS A 69 -22.58 5.99 12.51
CA LYS A 69 -21.69 7.01 13.08
C LYS A 69 -21.36 6.73 14.54
N ASP A 70 -22.35 6.38 15.37
CA ASP A 70 -22.12 6.02 16.77
C ASP A 70 -21.20 4.80 16.91
N TYR A 71 -21.39 3.79 16.06
CA TYR A 71 -20.51 2.63 15.99
C TYR A 71 -19.06 3.01 15.68
N LEU A 72 -18.85 3.85 14.65
CA LEU A 72 -17.51 4.27 14.24
C LEU A 72 -16.86 5.20 15.25
N LYS A 73 -17.61 6.07 15.92
CA LYS A 73 -17.11 6.89 17.01
C LYS A 73 -16.54 6.02 18.13
N HIS A 74 -17.30 5.01 18.56
CA HIS A 74 -16.81 4.06 19.56
C HIS A 74 -15.56 3.30 19.07
N TYR A 75 -15.55 2.87 17.81
CA TYR A 75 -14.38 2.22 17.21
C TYR A 75 -13.16 3.16 17.20
N PHE A 76 -13.36 4.43 16.86
CA PHE A 76 -12.31 5.45 16.86
C PHE A 76 -11.72 5.63 18.26
N GLU A 77 -12.55 5.93 19.26
CA GLU A 77 -12.12 6.17 20.64
C GLU A 77 -11.37 4.98 21.24
N THR A 78 -11.82 3.76 20.95
CA THR A 78 -11.28 2.54 21.59
C THR A 78 -10.10 1.90 20.86
N ARG A 79 -10.00 2.06 19.53
CA ARG A 79 -9.00 1.35 18.71
C ARG A 79 -8.10 2.24 17.90
N ILE A 80 -8.60 3.36 17.38
CA ILE A 80 -7.84 4.23 16.48
C ILE A 80 -7.12 5.32 17.28
N PHE A 81 -7.86 6.11 18.05
CA PHE A 81 -7.33 7.24 18.82
C PHE A 81 -6.09 6.89 19.67
N PRO A 82 -6.05 5.76 20.43
CA PRO A 82 -4.91 5.44 21.29
C PRO A 82 -3.59 5.18 20.55
N ILE A 83 -3.63 4.93 19.24
CA ILE A 83 -2.45 4.66 18.42
C ILE A 83 -2.09 5.82 17.47
N LEU A 84 -2.86 6.91 17.49
CA LEU A 84 -2.54 8.11 16.72
C LEU A 84 -1.55 8.98 17.48
N THR A 85 -0.64 9.60 16.74
CA THR A 85 0.32 10.57 17.28
C THR A 85 0.41 11.73 16.31
N PRO A 86 -0.31 12.84 16.56
CA PRO A 86 -0.19 14.04 15.74
C PRO A 86 1.19 14.66 15.96
N LEU A 87 1.82 15.11 14.86
CA LEU A 87 3.14 15.75 14.89
C LEU A 87 3.02 17.12 14.21
N GLY A 88 3.18 18.18 14.99
CA GLY A 88 3.22 19.55 14.47
C GLY A 88 4.41 19.76 13.54
N VAL A 89 4.20 20.56 12.49
CA VAL A 89 5.21 20.92 11.51
C VAL A 89 5.31 22.43 11.44
N ASP A 90 6.52 22.95 11.65
CA ASP A 90 6.85 24.36 11.53
C ASP A 90 8.32 24.53 11.09
N PRO A 91 8.79 25.73 10.74
CA PRO A 91 10.18 25.93 10.29
C PRO A 91 11.26 25.53 11.32
N ALA A 92 10.93 25.50 12.61
CA ALA A 92 11.82 25.03 13.68
C ALA A 92 11.71 23.51 13.91
N HIS A 93 10.61 22.89 13.47
CA HIS A 93 10.30 21.47 13.58
C HIS A 93 9.87 20.92 12.20
N PRO A 94 10.83 20.63 11.30
CA PRO A 94 10.52 20.09 9.98
C PRO A 94 9.88 18.70 10.07
N PHE A 95 9.31 18.21 8.97
CA PHE A 95 8.65 16.91 8.95
C PHE A 95 9.59 15.82 9.50
N PRO A 96 9.11 14.98 10.44
CA PRO A 96 9.88 13.84 10.91
C PRO A 96 10.10 12.86 9.75
N ARG A 97 11.10 11.99 9.88
CA ARG A 97 11.33 10.92 8.89
C ARG A 97 10.06 10.08 8.72
N MET A 98 9.36 10.26 7.61
CA MET A 98 8.15 9.51 7.29
C MET A 98 8.47 8.10 6.78
N SER A 99 7.65 7.12 7.16
CA SER A 99 7.78 5.73 6.71
C SER A 99 7.57 5.60 5.19
N ASN A 100 8.23 4.63 4.57
CA ASN A 100 7.98 4.32 3.16
C ASN A 100 6.53 3.83 2.97
N LEU A 101 5.90 4.18 1.84
CA LEU A 101 4.55 3.79 1.46
C LEU A 101 3.46 4.17 2.47
N SER A 102 3.74 5.05 3.44
CA SER A 102 2.76 5.42 4.44
C SER A 102 1.75 6.42 3.87
N LEU A 103 0.47 6.17 4.13
CA LEU A 103 -0.58 7.16 3.97
C LEU A 103 -0.55 8.14 5.16
N ASN A 104 -0.67 9.43 4.88
CA ASN A 104 -0.61 10.49 5.87
C ASN A 104 -1.73 11.50 5.65
N ILE A 105 -2.16 12.13 6.73
CA ILE A 105 -3.07 13.28 6.74
C ILE A 105 -2.24 14.49 7.18
N ALA A 106 -2.33 15.57 6.41
CA ALA A 106 -1.90 16.90 6.81
C ALA A 106 -3.13 17.69 7.24
N ALA A 107 -3.24 17.99 8.53
CA ALA A 107 -4.30 18.83 9.08
C ALA A 107 -3.81 20.28 9.20
N GLU A 108 -4.57 21.22 8.64
CA GLU A 108 -4.37 22.65 8.85
C GLU A 108 -5.07 23.01 10.17
N ILE A 109 -4.28 23.43 11.16
CA ILE A 109 -4.76 23.81 12.48
C ILE A 109 -4.49 25.29 12.73
N GLU A 110 -5.44 25.96 13.38
CA GLU A 110 -5.37 27.38 13.72
C GLU A 110 -5.54 27.56 15.22
N ASP A 111 -4.64 28.33 15.83
CA ASP A 111 -4.77 28.77 17.21
C ASP A 111 -5.88 29.85 17.29
N PRO A 112 -6.97 29.62 18.05
CA PRO A 112 -8.08 30.57 18.11
C PRO A 112 -7.74 31.91 18.78
N GLU A 113 -6.66 31.98 19.57
CA GLU A 113 -6.22 33.22 20.24
C GLU A 113 -5.26 34.03 19.37
N THR A 114 -4.29 33.36 18.73
CA THR A 114 -3.24 34.03 17.95
C THR A 114 -3.54 34.11 16.45
N LEU A 115 -4.51 33.32 15.97
CA LEU A 115 -4.82 33.08 14.55
C LEU A 115 -3.63 32.53 13.76
N GLU A 116 -2.63 31.98 14.44
CA GLU A 116 -1.50 31.36 13.81
C GLU A 116 -1.90 30.00 13.23
N ARG A 117 -1.60 29.80 11.95
CA ARG A 117 -1.87 28.55 11.25
C ARG A 117 -0.63 27.69 11.16
N ARG A 118 -0.82 26.39 11.39
CA ARG A 118 0.24 25.39 11.29
C ARG A 118 -0.31 24.13 10.65
N PHE A 119 0.59 23.31 10.14
CA PHE A 119 0.23 21.97 9.69
C PHE A 119 0.61 20.96 10.76
N ALA A 120 -0.26 19.99 10.98
CA ALA A 120 0.05 18.80 11.76
C ALA A 120 -0.06 17.57 10.88
N ARG A 121 0.89 16.66 11.03
CA ARG A 121 0.94 15.39 10.32
C ARG A 121 0.41 14.28 11.20
N ILE A 122 -0.50 13.49 10.66
CA ILE A 122 -1.02 12.27 11.27
C ILE A 122 -0.70 11.10 10.32
N LYS A 123 0.01 10.07 10.82
CA LYS A 123 0.21 8.83 10.04
C LYS A 123 -1.09 8.02 10.12
N VAL A 124 -1.63 7.60 8.98
CA VAL A 124 -2.69 6.59 8.98
C VAL A 124 -2.08 5.25 9.39
N PRO A 125 -2.55 4.61 10.47
CA PRO A 125 -1.96 3.36 10.95
C PRO A 125 -2.09 2.22 9.94
N ASP A 126 -1.01 1.46 9.76
CA ASP A 126 -0.90 0.30 8.86
C ASP A 126 -1.11 -1.04 9.59
N ASN A 127 -1.23 -1.02 10.92
CA ASN A 127 -1.55 -2.16 11.77
C ASN A 127 -3.07 -2.44 11.89
N LEU A 128 -3.91 -1.58 11.29
CA LEU A 128 -5.35 -1.77 11.18
C LEU A 128 -5.74 -2.00 9.73
N PRO A 129 -6.83 -2.75 9.45
CA PRO A 129 -7.38 -2.84 8.10
C PRO A 129 -7.72 -1.44 7.59
N ARG A 130 -7.32 -1.10 6.36
CA ARG A 130 -7.64 0.22 5.80
C ARG A 130 -9.14 0.41 5.57
N PHE A 131 -9.85 -0.63 5.17
CA PHE A 131 -11.29 -0.57 4.98
C PHE A 131 -11.98 -1.20 6.18
N ILE A 132 -12.59 -0.36 7.03
CA ILE A 132 -13.27 -0.79 8.25
C ILE A 132 -14.69 -1.20 7.88
N SER A 133 -14.97 -2.49 8.01
CA SER A 133 -16.33 -3.03 7.88
C SER A 133 -17.16 -2.60 9.08
N LEU A 134 -18.42 -2.23 8.82
CA LEU A 134 -19.43 -2.13 9.87
C LEU A 134 -19.84 -3.52 10.35
N SER A 135 -20.53 -3.58 11.50
CA SER A 135 -21.11 -4.84 11.98
C SER A 135 -22.19 -5.35 11.01
N LYS A 136 -22.47 -6.65 11.02
CA LYS A 136 -23.42 -7.26 10.08
C LYS A 136 -24.82 -6.64 10.19
N GLU A 137 -25.22 -6.23 11.38
CA GLU A 137 -26.51 -5.58 11.66
C GLU A 137 -26.58 -4.16 11.07
N LEU A 138 -25.43 -3.54 10.82
CA LEU A 138 -25.27 -2.20 10.27
C LEU A 138 -24.94 -2.20 8.77
N ASN A 139 -24.85 -3.38 8.13
CA ASN A 139 -24.67 -3.51 6.69
C ASN A 139 -25.98 -3.21 5.95
N ARG A 140 -26.35 -1.93 5.96
CA ARG A 140 -27.52 -1.38 5.27
C ARG A 140 -27.21 -0.01 4.69
N VAL A 141 -27.91 0.35 3.63
CA VAL A 141 -27.90 1.70 3.06
C VAL A 141 -29.34 2.11 2.81
N GLY A 142 -29.83 3.08 3.58
CA GLY A 142 -31.27 3.34 3.65
C GLY A 142 -32.00 2.16 4.30
N GLU A 143 -33.06 1.68 3.65
CA GLU A 143 -33.82 0.51 4.12
C GLU A 143 -33.29 -0.82 3.59
N ASP A 144 -32.36 -0.79 2.62
CA ASP A 144 -31.86 -1.97 1.93
C ASP A 144 -30.68 -2.60 2.68
N SER A 145 -30.73 -3.94 2.82
CA SER A 145 -29.59 -4.72 3.31
C SER A 145 -28.51 -4.81 2.23
N ALA A 146 -27.25 -4.74 2.67
CA ALA A 146 -26.07 -4.80 1.83
C ALA A 146 -25.18 -5.99 2.22
N THR A 147 -24.43 -6.53 1.26
CA THR A 147 -23.43 -7.58 1.53
C THR A 147 -22.31 -7.05 2.42
N TRP A 148 -21.84 -5.83 2.13
CA TRP A 148 -20.76 -5.20 2.87
C TRP A 148 -20.95 -3.68 2.89
N VAL A 149 -20.81 -3.08 4.06
CA VAL A 149 -20.75 -1.63 4.22
C VAL A 149 -19.54 -1.29 5.06
N GLY A 150 -18.78 -0.29 4.63
CA GLY A 150 -17.60 0.15 5.36
C GLY A 150 -17.10 1.50 4.89
N ILE A 151 -16.03 1.93 5.54
CA ILE A 151 -15.42 3.24 5.36
C ILE A 151 -13.89 3.10 5.35
N ALA A 152 -13.21 4.04 4.69
CA ALA A 152 -11.76 4.11 4.74
C ALA A 152 -11.29 4.60 6.12
N LEU A 153 -10.20 4.04 6.64
CA LEU A 153 -9.65 4.37 7.95
C LEU A 153 -9.29 5.85 8.05
N GLU A 154 -8.73 6.41 6.98
CA GLU A 154 -8.43 7.83 6.89
C GLU A 154 -9.67 8.73 7.03
N ASP A 155 -10.84 8.33 6.52
CA ASP A 155 -12.07 9.12 6.63
C ASP A 155 -12.58 9.17 8.07
N ILE A 156 -12.41 8.07 8.84
CA ILE A 156 -12.72 8.05 10.28
C ILE A 156 -11.79 9.02 11.02
N ILE A 157 -10.49 8.98 10.72
CA ILE A 157 -9.51 9.86 11.37
C ILE A 157 -9.79 11.32 11.03
N ILE A 158 -10.06 11.62 9.75
CA ILE A 158 -10.38 12.98 9.27
C ILE A 158 -11.60 13.53 10.00
N HIS A 159 -12.66 12.74 10.15
CA HIS A 159 -13.88 13.18 10.82
C HIS A 159 -13.66 13.51 12.30
N HIS A 160 -12.74 12.82 12.96
CA HIS A 160 -12.43 12.98 14.39
C HIS A 160 -11.12 13.75 14.64
N LEU A 161 -10.67 14.59 13.70
CA LEU A 161 -9.43 15.36 13.87
C LEU A 161 -9.48 16.31 15.07
N ASP A 162 -10.65 16.90 15.36
CA ASP A 162 -10.82 17.83 16.49
C ASP A 162 -10.44 17.17 17.84
N ASP A 163 -10.69 15.87 17.99
CA ASP A 163 -10.35 15.12 19.21
C ASP A 163 -8.81 15.02 19.42
N LEU A 164 -8.02 15.13 18.33
CA LEU A 164 -6.55 15.10 18.38
C LEU A 164 -5.92 16.46 18.69
N PHE A 165 -6.67 17.56 18.52
CA PHE A 165 -6.14 18.93 18.67
C PHE A 165 -7.01 19.76 19.63
N PRO A 166 -7.11 19.38 20.91
CA PRO A 166 -7.91 20.10 21.88
C PRO A 166 -7.42 21.55 22.03
N GLY A 167 -8.35 22.50 21.88
CA GLY A 167 -8.05 23.93 21.98
C GLY A 167 -7.58 24.59 20.68
N MET A 168 -7.49 23.85 19.57
CA MET A 168 -7.19 24.37 18.24
C MET A 168 -8.41 24.24 17.33
N ASN A 169 -8.50 25.07 16.30
CA ASN A 169 -9.48 24.91 15.23
C ASN A 169 -8.88 24.08 14.11
N VAL A 170 -9.49 22.95 13.74
CA VAL A 170 -9.12 22.22 12.53
C VAL A 170 -9.84 22.85 11.34
N LEU A 171 -9.08 23.43 10.40
CA LEU A 171 -9.64 24.12 9.24
C LEU A 171 -9.87 23.18 8.06
N ASN A 172 -8.84 22.43 7.71
CA ASN A 172 -8.82 21.55 6.54
C ASN A 172 -7.96 20.31 6.82
N SER A 173 -8.14 19.27 6.01
CA SER A 173 -7.25 18.12 6.01
C SER A 173 -7.01 17.60 4.61
N HIS A 174 -5.78 17.12 4.36
CA HIS A 174 -5.36 16.67 3.05
C HIS A 174 -4.58 15.36 3.14
N LEU A 175 -4.90 14.41 2.25
CA LEU A 175 -4.22 13.13 2.18
C LEU A 175 -3.01 13.21 1.28
N PHE A 176 -1.90 12.62 1.74
CA PHE A 176 -0.72 12.45 0.93
C PHE A 176 0.00 11.14 1.28
N ARG A 177 0.73 10.61 0.31
CA ARG A 177 1.51 9.37 0.44
C ARG A 177 2.87 9.57 -0.18
N ILE A 178 3.90 9.03 0.47
CA ILE A 178 5.25 9.06 -0.05
C ILE A 178 5.69 7.67 -0.47
N THR A 179 6.48 7.60 -1.54
CA THR A 179 7.29 6.43 -1.88
C THR A 179 8.74 6.81 -1.71
N ARG A 180 9.46 6.02 -0.92
CA ARG A 180 10.89 6.08 -0.78
C ARG A 180 11.52 4.99 -1.63
N ASP A 181 12.75 5.27 -2.01
CA ASP A 181 13.62 4.25 -2.53
C ASP A 181 13.71 3.08 -1.54
N ALA A 182 13.48 1.88 -2.06
CA ALA A 182 13.50 0.63 -1.32
C ALA A 182 14.61 -0.25 -1.86
N ASP A 183 15.85 0.26 -1.82
CA ASP A 183 17.00 -0.62 -1.92
C ASP A 183 17.10 -1.42 -0.62
N PHE A 184 16.51 -2.61 -0.65
CA PHE A 184 16.93 -3.69 0.22
C PHE A 184 18.41 -3.95 -0.10
N PRO A 185 19.34 -3.81 0.86
CA PRO A 185 20.64 -4.41 0.68
C PRO A 185 20.40 -5.92 0.70
N VAL A 186 20.29 -6.55 -0.48
CA VAL A 186 20.56 -7.97 -0.61
C VAL A 186 22.01 -8.13 -0.17
N ARG A 187 22.17 -8.57 1.07
CA ARG A 187 23.47 -8.95 1.62
C ARG A 187 23.90 -10.22 0.90
N GLU A 188 24.78 -10.07 -0.07
CA GLU A 188 25.72 -11.10 -0.50
C GLU A 188 26.90 -10.43 -1.21
N ALA A 189 27.86 -9.94 -0.41
CA ALA A 189 29.24 -9.75 -0.83
C ALA A 189 30.10 -9.60 0.44
N GLU A 190 31.00 -10.56 0.65
CA GLU A 190 32.10 -10.50 1.61
C GLU A 190 32.92 -9.24 1.34
N ALA A 191 33.04 -8.35 2.34
CA ALA A 191 33.90 -7.18 2.26
C ALA A 191 35.14 -7.40 3.13
N ASP A 192 36.29 -7.58 2.48
CA ASP A 192 37.60 -7.76 3.12
C ASP A 192 38.16 -6.48 3.80
N ASP A 193 37.45 -5.35 3.74
CA ASP A 193 37.93 -4.11 4.36
C ASP A 193 36.83 -3.38 5.15
N LEU A 194 36.96 -3.45 6.47
CA LEU A 194 36.02 -2.91 7.46
C LEU A 194 35.85 -1.38 7.31
N LEU A 195 36.88 -0.66 6.86
CA LEU A 195 36.86 0.79 6.72
C LEU A 195 36.00 1.25 5.53
N LEU A 196 36.08 0.51 4.42
CA LEU A 196 35.24 0.69 3.24
C LEU A 196 33.78 0.34 3.54
N ALA A 197 33.55 -0.76 4.28
CA ALA A 197 32.21 -1.12 4.76
C ALA A 197 31.61 -0.01 5.63
N ILE A 198 32.38 0.57 6.57
CA ILE A 198 31.92 1.67 7.44
C ILE A 198 31.62 2.95 6.64
N GLN A 199 32.47 3.33 5.68
CA GLN A 199 32.24 4.52 4.84
C GLN A 199 31.01 4.36 3.93
N GLN A 200 30.81 3.15 3.41
CA GLN A 200 29.60 2.79 2.67
C GLN A 200 28.38 2.82 3.60
N GLU A 201 28.47 2.29 4.83
CA GLU A 201 27.38 2.34 5.82
C GLU A 201 26.99 3.79 6.20
N ILE A 202 27.96 4.69 6.34
CA ILE A 202 27.73 6.12 6.65
C ILE A 202 27.11 6.86 5.46
N SER A 203 27.54 6.55 4.23
CA SER A 203 26.96 7.12 3.01
C SER A 203 25.56 6.55 2.73
N LYS A 204 25.36 5.25 2.99
CA LYS A 204 24.05 4.57 2.98
C LYS A 204 23.09 5.21 3.97
N ARG A 205 23.49 5.53 5.21
CA ARG A 205 22.62 6.28 6.16
C ARG A 205 22.14 7.65 5.66
N ARG A 206 22.88 8.29 4.76
CA ARG A 206 22.51 9.59 4.15
C ARG A 206 21.64 9.44 2.90
N LEU A 207 21.67 8.29 2.22
CA LEU A 207 21.03 8.04 0.92
C LEU A 207 19.86 7.03 0.99
N GLU A 208 19.83 6.17 2.01
CA GLU A 208 18.76 5.20 2.28
C GLU A 208 17.43 5.91 2.51
N GLY A 209 16.53 5.74 1.54
CA GLY A 209 15.16 6.20 1.61
C GLY A 209 14.98 7.67 1.22
N SER A 210 15.69 8.17 0.20
CA SER A 210 15.22 9.39 -0.47
C SER A 210 13.77 9.20 -0.94
N VAL A 211 12.94 10.23 -0.81
CA VAL A 211 11.57 10.17 -1.34
C VAL A 211 11.70 10.34 -2.85
N VAL A 212 11.11 9.42 -3.60
CA VAL A 212 11.15 9.38 -5.07
C VAL A 212 9.78 9.69 -5.69
N ARG A 213 8.73 9.75 -4.86
CA ARG A 213 7.37 10.06 -5.31
C ARG A 213 6.54 10.60 -4.15
N LEU A 214 5.76 11.64 -4.44
CA LEU A 214 4.71 12.17 -3.59
C LEU A 214 3.38 12.05 -4.33
N GLU A 215 2.42 11.36 -3.73
CA GLU A 215 1.03 11.32 -4.18
C GLU A 215 0.21 12.21 -3.25
N VAL A 216 -0.63 13.09 -3.82
CA VAL A 216 -1.53 13.97 -3.07
C VAL A 216 -2.96 13.80 -3.57
N ALA A 217 -3.91 13.73 -2.64
CA ALA A 217 -5.32 13.66 -2.99
C ALA A 217 -5.86 15.07 -3.26
N MET A 218 -6.56 15.24 -4.38
CA MET A 218 -7.16 16.52 -4.73
C MET A 218 -8.47 16.77 -3.96
N PRO A 219 -8.74 18.01 -3.50
CA PRO A 219 -7.88 19.20 -3.61
C PRO A 219 -6.72 19.20 -2.61
N PHE A 220 -5.57 19.74 -3.02
CA PHE A 220 -4.37 19.85 -2.18
C PHE A 220 -3.78 21.27 -2.29
N PRO A 221 -3.54 22.00 -1.18
CA PRO A 221 -3.04 23.37 -1.22
C PRO A 221 -1.63 23.44 -1.83
N GLN A 222 -1.41 24.41 -2.73
CA GLN A 222 -0.11 24.58 -3.39
C GLN A 222 1.00 24.89 -2.37
N GLU A 223 0.73 25.70 -1.35
CA GLU A 223 1.69 26.02 -0.29
C GLU A 223 2.18 24.76 0.44
N LEU A 224 1.25 23.85 0.78
CA LEU A 224 1.59 22.59 1.43
C LEU A 224 2.34 21.67 0.46
N GLN A 225 1.95 21.63 -0.82
CA GLN A 225 2.65 20.85 -1.84
C GLN A 225 4.09 21.33 -2.00
N ASP A 226 4.32 22.64 -2.10
CA ASP A 226 5.63 23.24 -2.28
C ASP A 226 6.51 22.99 -1.05
N SER A 227 5.93 23.09 0.15
CA SER A 227 6.60 22.75 1.42
C SER A 227 7.04 21.28 1.45
N LEU A 228 6.15 20.34 1.12
CA LEU A 228 6.50 18.91 1.03
C LEU A 228 7.53 18.64 -0.07
N ALA A 229 7.40 19.29 -1.23
CA ALA A 229 8.33 19.12 -2.34
C ALA A 229 9.73 19.62 -1.98
N GLN A 230 9.84 20.76 -1.30
CA GLN A 230 11.10 21.30 -0.82
C GLN A 230 11.73 20.39 0.24
N GLU A 231 10.95 19.96 1.24
CA GLU A 231 11.41 19.09 2.32
C GLU A 231 11.97 17.76 1.78
N PHE A 232 11.27 17.16 0.82
CA PHE A 232 11.67 15.88 0.22
C PHE A 232 12.57 16.00 -0.99
N ARG A 233 12.91 17.24 -1.41
CA ARG A 233 13.74 17.54 -2.59
C ARG A 233 13.16 16.92 -3.87
N LEU A 234 11.86 17.00 -4.01
CA LEU A 234 11.10 16.50 -5.14
C LEU A 234 11.00 17.56 -6.23
N SER A 235 11.09 17.10 -7.48
CA SER A 235 10.71 17.90 -8.64
C SER A 235 9.21 17.79 -8.89
N SER A 236 8.67 18.65 -9.76
CA SER A 236 7.28 18.56 -10.21
C SER A 236 6.93 17.19 -10.82
N HIS A 237 7.89 16.51 -11.44
CA HIS A 237 7.69 15.19 -12.06
C HIS A 237 7.51 14.06 -11.02
N ASP A 238 7.91 14.30 -9.78
CA ASP A 238 7.79 13.33 -8.69
C ASP A 238 6.46 13.47 -7.94
N ILE A 239 5.65 14.49 -8.27
CA ILE A 239 4.38 14.81 -7.60
C ILE A 239 3.19 14.36 -8.45
N TYR A 240 2.34 13.53 -7.87
CA TYR A 240 1.17 12.94 -8.50
C TYR A 240 -0.09 13.47 -7.81
N GLN A 241 -0.80 14.36 -8.48
CA GLN A 241 -2.11 14.83 -8.04
C GLN A 241 -3.18 13.86 -8.52
N LEU A 242 -3.88 13.24 -7.57
CA LEU A 242 -4.79 12.13 -7.81
C LEU A 242 -6.17 12.42 -7.19
N GLU A 243 -7.22 11.94 -7.84
CA GLU A 243 -8.59 12.06 -7.31
C GLU A 243 -8.92 10.87 -6.41
N GLY A 244 -9.64 11.15 -5.32
CA GLY A 244 -10.18 10.13 -4.42
C GLY A 244 -9.13 9.45 -3.54
N LEU A 245 -9.33 8.15 -3.29
CA LEU A 245 -8.45 7.36 -2.44
C LEU A 245 -7.04 7.28 -3.02
N LEU A 246 -6.02 7.52 -2.19
CA LEU A 246 -4.64 7.18 -2.51
C LEU A 246 -4.41 5.66 -2.35
N ASN A 247 -3.28 5.13 -2.82
CA ASN A 247 -2.93 3.72 -2.69
C ASN A 247 -4.06 2.72 -3.08
N LEU A 248 -4.42 2.67 -4.35
CA LEU A 248 -5.47 1.75 -4.82
C LEU A 248 -5.08 0.26 -4.72
N GLN A 249 -3.83 -0.07 -4.35
CA GLN A 249 -3.44 -1.44 -4.01
C GLN A 249 -4.28 -2.00 -2.85
N ASP A 250 -4.72 -1.17 -1.89
CA ASP A 250 -5.48 -1.70 -0.76
C ASP A 250 -6.85 -2.22 -1.18
N LEU A 251 -7.34 -1.90 -2.38
CA LEU A 251 -8.59 -2.44 -2.92
C LEU A 251 -8.59 -3.97 -3.03
N PHE A 252 -7.41 -4.62 -3.01
CA PHE A 252 -7.31 -6.07 -2.89
C PHE A 252 -7.99 -6.61 -1.61
N PHE A 253 -8.18 -5.78 -0.58
CA PHE A 253 -9.01 -6.09 0.58
C PHE A 253 -10.40 -6.64 0.19
N PHE A 254 -11.03 -6.10 -0.86
CA PHE A 254 -12.37 -6.50 -1.28
C PHE A 254 -12.44 -7.95 -1.78
N LEU A 255 -11.30 -8.56 -2.16
CA LEU A 255 -11.24 -9.99 -2.48
C LEU A 255 -11.48 -10.89 -1.25
N SER A 256 -11.39 -10.35 -0.03
CA SER A 256 -11.71 -11.09 1.19
C SER A 256 -13.21 -11.23 1.45
N ILE A 257 -14.05 -10.41 0.81
CA ILE A 257 -15.52 -10.47 0.97
C ILE A 257 -16.04 -11.78 0.40
N ASP A 258 -16.95 -12.44 1.11
CA ASP A 258 -17.54 -13.72 0.69
C ASP A 258 -18.55 -13.55 -0.46
N ARG A 259 -18.01 -13.49 -1.69
CA ARG A 259 -18.74 -13.39 -2.97
C ARG A 259 -18.02 -14.21 -4.04
N SER A 260 -18.12 -15.53 -3.95
CA SER A 260 -17.50 -16.45 -4.91
C SER A 260 -18.00 -16.25 -6.34
N ASP A 261 -19.23 -15.78 -6.50
CA ASP A 261 -19.87 -15.43 -7.77
C ASP A 261 -19.22 -14.22 -8.47
N LEU A 262 -18.46 -13.40 -7.73
CA LEU A 262 -17.72 -12.24 -8.26
C LEU A 262 -16.22 -12.49 -8.42
N LYS A 263 -15.76 -13.71 -8.17
CA LYS A 263 -14.33 -14.07 -8.18
C LYS A 263 -14.03 -15.08 -9.27
N ASP A 264 -12.76 -15.14 -9.65
CA ASP A 264 -12.27 -16.22 -10.51
C ASP A 264 -12.50 -17.57 -9.83
N SER A 265 -12.84 -18.59 -10.62
CA SER A 265 -12.96 -19.95 -10.12
C SER A 265 -11.60 -20.41 -9.56
N PRO A 266 -11.57 -21.05 -8.38
CA PRO A 266 -10.32 -21.57 -7.83
C PRO A 266 -9.64 -22.50 -8.82
N TRP A 267 -8.36 -22.26 -9.08
CA TRP A 267 -7.53 -23.17 -9.87
C TRP A 267 -7.08 -24.33 -8.98
N VAL A 268 -7.44 -25.55 -9.36
CA VAL A 268 -6.96 -26.77 -8.69
C VAL A 268 -5.78 -27.30 -9.49
N ALA A 269 -4.57 -27.20 -8.92
CA ALA A 269 -3.37 -27.69 -9.55
C ALA A 269 -3.40 -29.22 -9.67
N VAL A 270 -2.86 -29.75 -10.77
CA VAL A 270 -2.86 -31.18 -11.07
C VAL A 270 -1.61 -31.82 -10.47
N ILE A 271 -1.74 -33.01 -9.89
CA ILE A 271 -0.57 -33.81 -9.51
C ILE A 271 0.05 -34.37 -10.80
N PRO A 272 1.34 -34.08 -11.09
CA PRO A 272 2.03 -34.62 -12.25
C PRO A 272 1.87 -36.14 -12.31
N PRO A 273 1.60 -36.76 -13.48
CA PRO A 273 1.37 -38.20 -13.57
C PRO A 273 2.48 -39.05 -12.93
N ARG A 274 3.74 -38.60 -13.01
CA ARG A 274 4.89 -39.27 -12.39
C ARG A 274 4.89 -39.21 -10.86
N LEU A 275 4.20 -38.25 -10.27
CA LEU A 275 4.10 -38.07 -8.81
C LEU A 275 2.82 -38.70 -8.23
N ARG A 276 1.82 -39.07 -9.03
CA ARG A 276 0.59 -39.72 -8.52
C ARG A 276 0.85 -40.97 -7.69
N PRO A 277 1.76 -41.89 -8.06
CA PRO A 277 1.98 -43.12 -7.30
C PRO A 277 2.43 -42.89 -5.86
N ILE A 278 3.06 -41.74 -5.56
CA ILE A 278 3.53 -41.41 -4.21
C ILE A 278 2.51 -40.62 -3.38
N HIS A 279 1.43 -40.12 -4.00
CA HIS A 279 0.40 -39.29 -3.36
C HIS A 279 -0.97 -39.97 -3.24
N GLU A 280 -1.24 -41.01 -4.03
CA GLU A 280 -2.51 -41.75 -4.02
C GLU A 280 -2.52 -42.94 -3.05
N ILE A 281 -1.57 -43.01 -2.11
CA ILE A 281 -1.47 -44.10 -1.14
C ILE A 281 -2.32 -43.78 0.09
N ASP A 282 -3.32 -44.62 0.37
CA ASP A 282 -4.19 -44.47 1.54
C ASP A 282 -3.40 -44.63 2.85
N VAL A 283 -3.71 -43.76 3.82
CA VAL A 283 -3.02 -43.69 5.12
C VAL A 283 -3.16 -44.99 5.94
N GLU A 284 -4.20 -45.78 5.68
CA GLU A 284 -4.40 -47.11 6.28
C GLU A 284 -3.51 -48.19 5.65
N GLU A 285 -3.11 -48.04 4.39
CA GLU A 285 -2.22 -48.99 3.70
C GLU A 285 -0.74 -48.69 3.99
N ALA A 286 -0.40 -47.46 4.41
CA ALA A 286 0.95 -47.00 4.67
C ALA A 286 1.75 -47.85 5.68
N PHE A 287 1.07 -48.49 6.63
CA PHE A 287 1.71 -49.32 7.66
C PHE A 287 2.10 -50.73 7.20
N ASN A 288 1.62 -51.19 6.03
CA ASN A 288 1.87 -52.53 5.48
C ASN A 288 2.58 -52.49 4.11
N LEU A 289 3.13 -51.34 3.71
CA LEU A 289 3.79 -51.21 2.42
C LEU A 289 5.14 -51.95 2.41
N PRO A 290 5.47 -52.70 1.34
CA PRO A 290 6.82 -53.21 1.13
C PRO A 290 7.82 -52.04 0.99
N GLU A 291 9.09 -52.27 1.35
CA GLU A 291 10.21 -51.29 1.24
C GLU A 291 10.41 -50.71 -0.19
N SER A 292 9.71 -51.24 -1.19
CA SER A 292 9.85 -50.90 -2.61
C SER A 292 8.86 -49.85 -3.13
N ASN A 293 8.17 -49.12 -2.25
CA ASN A 293 7.27 -48.07 -2.72
C ASN A 293 8.11 -46.96 -3.37
N PRO A 294 7.74 -46.45 -4.57
CA PRO A 294 8.48 -45.35 -5.15
C PRO A 294 8.42 -44.17 -4.19
N ASP A 295 9.56 -43.56 -3.90
CA ASP A 295 9.66 -42.26 -3.26
C ASP A 295 10.02 -41.21 -4.32
N ILE A 296 10.01 -39.93 -3.95
CA ILE A 296 10.38 -38.85 -4.87
C ILE A 296 11.79 -39.04 -5.44
N PHE A 297 12.72 -39.63 -4.67
CA PHE A 297 14.09 -39.88 -5.10
C PHE A 297 14.20 -40.99 -6.15
N SER A 298 13.34 -42.01 -6.08
CA SER A 298 13.25 -43.07 -7.06
C SER A 298 12.79 -42.51 -8.41
N ILE A 299 11.80 -41.61 -8.39
CA ILE A 299 11.28 -40.95 -9.59
C ILE A 299 12.35 -40.07 -10.25
N ILE A 300 13.09 -39.28 -9.46
CA ILE A 300 14.16 -38.41 -9.96
C ILE A 300 15.35 -39.24 -10.49
N ARG A 301 15.62 -40.42 -9.89
CA ARG A 301 16.69 -41.31 -10.34
C ARG A 301 16.44 -41.89 -11.73
N GLU A 302 15.17 -42.09 -12.10
CA GLU A 302 14.80 -42.59 -13.43
C GLU A 302 15.05 -41.56 -14.53
N ALA A 303 14.67 -40.30 -14.27
CA ALA A 303 14.89 -39.17 -15.17
C ALA A 303 14.57 -37.85 -14.46
N ASP A 304 15.19 -36.77 -14.93
CA ASP A 304 14.85 -35.39 -14.53
C ASP A 304 13.33 -35.16 -14.52
N LEU A 305 12.86 -34.42 -13.53
CA LEU A 305 11.47 -34.05 -13.36
C LEU A 305 11.34 -32.53 -13.45
N LEU A 306 10.71 -32.05 -14.52
CA LEU A 306 10.32 -30.65 -14.67
C LEU A 306 8.88 -30.49 -14.18
N VAL A 307 8.65 -29.52 -13.30
CA VAL A 307 7.34 -29.18 -12.77
C VAL A 307 6.97 -27.75 -13.19
N HIS A 308 5.73 -27.55 -13.62
CA HIS A 308 5.23 -26.28 -14.15
C HIS A 308 4.18 -25.66 -13.21
N HIS A 309 4.63 -24.86 -12.25
CA HIS A 309 3.75 -24.09 -11.37
C HIS A 309 3.17 -22.86 -12.07
N PRO A 310 1.92 -22.45 -11.77
CA PRO A 310 1.01 -23.02 -10.76
C PRO A 310 0.10 -24.14 -11.29
N TYR A 311 0.34 -24.68 -12.49
CA TYR A 311 -0.51 -25.70 -13.11
C TYR A 311 -0.38 -27.06 -12.43
N GLU A 312 0.84 -27.40 -12.04
CA GLU A 312 1.16 -28.60 -11.27
C GLU A 312 1.31 -28.28 -9.79
N ALA A 313 0.85 -29.21 -8.94
CA ALA A 313 0.72 -29.00 -7.50
C ALA A 313 2.09 -28.84 -6.81
N PHE A 314 2.31 -27.69 -6.14
CA PHE A 314 3.53 -27.41 -5.38
C PHE A 314 3.73 -28.41 -4.24
N ASP A 315 2.70 -28.58 -3.40
CA ASP A 315 2.71 -29.50 -2.24
C ASP A 315 2.96 -30.96 -2.65
N ALA A 316 2.69 -31.31 -3.90
CA ALA A 316 2.95 -32.65 -4.41
C ALA A 316 4.39 -32.84 -4.92
N SER A 317 5.14 -31.75 -5.12
CA SER A 317 6.42 -31.77 -5.84
C SER A 317 7.63 -31.24 -5.07
N VAL A 318 7.42 -30.57 -3.93
CA VAL A 318 8.46 -29.91 -3.12
C VAL A 318 8.48 -30.43 -1.69
#